data_AF-A0A2J6W5Z6-F1
#
_entry.id   AF-A0A2J6W5Z6-F1
#
_cell.length_a   1.000
_cell.length_b   1.000
_cell.length_c   1.000
_cell.angle_alpha   90.00
_cell.angle_beta   90.00
_cell.angle_gamma   90.00
#
_symmetry.space_group_name_H-M   'P 1'
#
loop_
_entity.id
_entity.type
_entity.pdbx_description
1 polymer ?
#
loop_
_entity_poly.entity_id
_entity_poly.type
_entity_poly.pdbx_seq_one_letter_code
_entity_poly.pdbx_strand_id
1 'polypeptide(L)' 'MIVRLIDAFIEVYIILIIVYSLGSWFPQFTENSFFDFLAKIIEPPLEVIRRVVPPVAGLDLSPAVLIFILVVLQHILR' A
#
# COMPACT_ATOMS: atom_id res chain seq x y z
N MET A 1 -25.31 -1.85 -2.45
CA MET A 1 -24.78 -1.79 -1.06
C MET A 1 -23.39 -2.39 -0.98
N ILE A 2 -23.20 -3.65 -1.36
CA ILE A 2 -21.91 -4.36 -1.27
C ILE A 2 -20.79 -3.66 -2.06
N VAL A 3 -21.03 -3.26 -3.32
CA VAL A 3 -20.03 -2.55 -4.15
C VAL A 3 -19.51 -1.28 -3.48
N ARG A 4 -20.38 -0.52 -2.79
CA ARG A 4 -19.97 0.70 -2.08
C ARG A 4 -19.09 0.41 -0.86
N LEU A 5 -19.31 -0.72 -0.18
CA LEU A 5 -18.45 -1.14 0.92
C LEU A 5 -17.06 -1.56 0.42
N ILE A 6 -17.00 -2.23 -0.72
CA ILE A 6 -15.73 -2.59 -1.36
C ILE A 6 -14.98 -1.33 -1.80
N ASP A 7 -15.67 -0.37 -2.43
CA ASP A 7 -15.06 0.88 -2.86
C ASP A 7 -14.47 1.66 -1.67
N ALA A 8 -15.25 1.82 -0.59
CA ALA A 8 -14.80 2.47 0.63
C ALA A 8 -13.61 1.74 1.29
N PHE A 9 -13.60 0.40 1.26
CA PHE A 9 -12.48 -0.38 1.79
C PHE A 9 -11.20 -0.14 0.98
N ILE A 10 -11.29 -0.10 -0.35
CA ILE A 10 -10.13 0.15 -1.21
C ILE A 10 -9.60 1.58 -0.98
N GLU A 11 -10.46 2.58 -0.82
CA GLU A 11 -10.04 3.95 -0.50
C GLU A 11 -9.24 4.01 0.81
N VAL A 12 -9.75 3.38 1.88
CA VAL A 12 -9.05 3.29 3.16
C VAL A 12 -7.73 2.56 3.01
N TYR A 13 -7.70 1.46 2.25
CA TYR A 13 -6.49 0.67 2.04
C TYR A 13 -5.42 1.45 1.28
N ILE A 14 -5.79 2.23 0.26
CA ILE A 14 -4.88 3.14 -0.46
C ILE A 14 -4.25 4.16 0.50
N ILE A 15 -5.05 4.77 1.38
CA ILE A 15 -4.56 5.73 2.39
C ILE A 15 -3.55 5.04 3.31
N LEU A 16 -3.86 3.83 3.79
CA LEU A 16 -2.95 3.06 4.64
C LEU A 16 -1.62 2.73 3.94
N ILE A 17 -1.64 2.35 2.66
CA ILE A 17 -0.43 2.12 1.87
C ILE A 17 0.41 3.40 1.80
N ILE A 18 -0.20 4.56 1.55
CA ILE A 18 0.52 5.84 1.50
C ILE A 18 1.16 6.16 2.85
N VAL A 19 0.40 6.07 3.94
CA VAL A 19 0.90 6.32 5.30
C VAL A 19 2.06 5.40 5.65
N TYR A 20 1.90 4.10 5.40
CA TYR A 20 2.94 3.11 5.63
C TYR A 20 4.20 3.40 4.80
N SER A 21 4.05 3.66 3.51
CA SER A 21 5.18 3.87 2.60
C SER A 21 5.96 5.13 2.94
N LEU A 22 5.27 6.24 3.19
CA LEU A 22 5.92 7.48 3.64
C LEU A 22 6.57 7.29 5.01
N GLY A 23 5.91 6.59 5.94
CA GLY A 23 6.48 6.28 7.25
C GLY A 23 7.74 5.41 7.16
N SER A 24 7.77 4.45 6.23
CA SER A 24 8.91 3.55 6.00
C SER A 24 10.19 4.27 5.58
N TRP A 25 10.07 5.46 4.98
CA TRP A 25 11.22 6.29 4.57
C TRP A 25 11.89 6.99 5.75
N PHE A 26 11.22 7.09 6.91
CA PHE A 26 11.76 7.71 8.11
C PHE A 26 11.88 6.66 9.23
N PRO A 27 13.10 6.19 9.57
CA PRO A 27 13.32 5.13 10.56
C PRO A 27 12.65 5.37 11.93
N GLN A 28 12.50 6.64 12.33
CA GLN A 28 11.82 7.03 13.57
C GLN A 28 10.34 6.57 13.67
N PHE A 29 9.68 6.30 12.54
CA PHE A 29 8.30 5.83 12.52
C PHE A 29 8.17 4.30 12.44
N THR A 30 9.26 3.58 12.15
CA THR A 30 9.21 2.13 11.97
C THR A 30 9.26 1.36 13.30
N GLU A 31 9.70 1.98 14.40
CA GLU A 31 9.89 1.35 15.71
C GLU A 31 8.66 1.44 16.63
N ASN A 32 7.44 1.25 16.10
CA ASN A 32 6.24 1.22 16.92
C ASN A 32 5.24 0.14 16.50
N SER A 33 4.41 -0.28 17.45
CA SER A 33 3.45 -1.37 17.29
C SER A 33 2.38 -1.11 16.22
N PHE A 34 2.07 0.17 15.96
CA PHE A 34 1.14 0.56 14.90
C PHE A 34 1.76 0.32 13.51
N PHE A 35 3.04 0.65 13.34
CA PHE A 35 3.77 0.41 12.12
C PHE A 35 3.96 -1.09 11.85
N ASP A 36 4.26 -1.89 12.89
CA ASP A 36 4.32 -3.35 12.78
C ASP A 36 2.99 -3.97 12.34
N PHE A 37 1.86 -3.41 12.81
CA PHE A 37 0.54 -3.83 12.37
C PHE A 37 0.30 -3.49 10.90
N LEU A 38 0.63 -2.28 10.46
CA LEU A 38 0.53 -1.87 9.06
C LEU A 38 1.40 -2.74 8.15
N ALA A 39 2.65 -3.00 8.57
CA ALA A 39 3.59 -3.84 7.83
C ALA A 39 2.98 -5.23 7.54
N LYS A 40 2.34 -5.88 8.52
CA LYS A 40 1.73 -7.20 8.33
C LYS A 40 0.65 -7.24 7.24
N ILE A 41 -0.04 -6.13 7.01
CA ILE A 41 -1.13 -6.03 6.04
C ILE A 41 -0.63 -5.55 4.67
N ILE A 42 0.35 -4.65 4.67
CA ILE A 42 0.79 -3.92 3.48
C ILE A 42 2.02 -4.56 2.84
N GLU A 43 2.95 -5.13 3.61
CA GLU A 43 4.16 -5.74 3.06
C GLU A 43 3.92 -6.94 2.14
N PRO A 44 3.01 -7.89 2.44
CA PRO A 44 2.86 -9.07 1.58
C PRO A 44 2.59 -8.74 0.09
N PRO A 45 1.64 -7.85 -0.28
CA PRO A 45 1.47 -7.46 -1.68
C PRO A 45 2.64 -6.62 -2.22
N LEU A 46 3.26 -5.76 -1.41
CA LEU A 46 4.44 -4.99 -1.84
C LEU A 46 5.62 -5.91 -2.17
N GLU A 47 5.89 -6.93 -1.35
CA GLU A 47 6.97 -7.90 -1.58
C GLU A 47 6.79 -8.62 -2.92
N VAL A 48 5.55 -9.01 -3.27
CA VAL A 48 5.25 -9.61 -4.56
C VAL A 48 5.55 -8.66 -5.71
N ILE A 49 5.18 -7.38 -5.58
CA ILE A 49 5.44 -6.36 -6.59
C ILE A 49 6.94 -6.07 -6.72
N ARG A 50 7.69 -6.02 -5.61
CA ARG A 50 9.14 -5.79 -5.61
C ARG A 50 9.93 -6.86 -6.37
N ARG A 51 9.39 -8.07 -6.51
CA ARG A 51 9.99 -9.13 -7.34
C ARG A 51 9.96 -8.78 -8.84
N VAL A 52 9.04 -7.92 -9.26
CA VAL A 52 8.89 -7.48 -10.65
C VAL A 52 9.46 -6.07 -10.85
N VAL A 53 9.21 -5.18 -9.91
CA VAL A 53 9.67 -3.78 -9.92
C VAL A 53 10.61 -3.56 -8.73
N PRO A 54 11.92 -3.85 -8.88
CA PRO A 54 12.86 -3.68 -7.79
C PRO A 54 13.01 -2.20 -7.40
N PRO A 55 13.44 -1.91 -6.15
CA PRO A 55 13.70 -0.55 -5.71
C PRO A 55 14.71 0.16 -6.60
N VAL A 56 14.44 1.43 -6.92
CA VAL A 56 15.31 2.27 -7.76
C VAL A 56 15.93 3.34 -6.88
N ALA A 57 17.26 3.43 -6.88
CA ALA A 57 18.01 4.40 -6.06
C ALA A 57 17.65 4.38 -4.56
N GLY A 58 17.33 3.19 -4.02
CA GLY A 58 16.93 3.03 -2.62
C GLY A 58 15.49 3.43 -2.30
N LEU A 59 14.72 3.89 -3.29
CA LEU A 59 13.29 4.17 -3.16
C LEU A 59 12.46 2.97 -3.63
N ASP A 60 11.50 2.58 -2.79
CA ASP A 60 10.55 1.54 -3.11
C ASP A 60 9.39 2.11 -3.96
N LEU A 61 9.31 1.70 -5.21
CA LEU A 61 8.24 2.08 -6.14
C LEU A 61 7.03 1.14 -6.08
N SER A 62 7.14 0.01 -5.36
CA SER A 62 6.05 -0.96 -5.24
C SER A 62 4.74 -0.38 -4.69
N PRO A 63 4.73 0.61 -3.77
CA PRO A 63 3.48 1.22 -3.31
C PRO A 63 2.74 1.98 -4.41
N ALA A 64 3.46 2.69 -5.27
CA ALA A 64 2.86 3.42 -6.39
C ALA A 64 2.21 2.45 -7.38
N VAL A 65 2.87 1.32 -7.66
CA VAL A 65 2.33 0.25 -8.51
C VAL A 65 1.08 -0.38 -7.88
N LEU A 66 1.13 -0.68 -6.57
CA LEU A 66 -0.02 -1.25 -5.86
C LEU A 66 -1.23 -0.30 -5.88
N ILE A 67 -1.01 0.99 -5.59
CA ILE A 67 -2.06 2.02 -5.65
C ILE A 67 -2.63 2.11 -7.06
N PHE A 68 -1.79 2.10 -8.10
CA PHE A 68 -2.26 2.12 -9.48
C PHE A 68 -3.19 0.94 -9.78
N ILE A 69 -2.82 -0.29 -9.38
CA ILE A 69 -3.65 -1.49 -9.53
C ILE A 69 -4.99 -1.32 -8.81
N LEU A 70 -4.98 -0.82 -7.58
CA LEU A 70 -6.20 -0.60 -6.78
C LEU A 70 -7.12 0.46 -7.39
N VAL A 71 -6.57 1.56 -7.91
CA VAL A 71 -7.36 2.61 -8.59
C VAL A 71 -7.97 2.08 -9.88
N VAL A 72 -7.23 1.30 -10.67
CA VAL A 72 -7.79 0.63 -11.86
C VAL A 72 -8.91 -0.32 -11.47
N LEU A 73 -8.74 -1.09 -10.39
CA LEU A 73 -9.78 -1.98 -9.88
C LEU A 73 -11.04 -1.19 -9.44
N GLN A 74 -10.89 -0.07 -8.73
CA GLN A 74 -12.02 0.80 -8.38
C GLN A 74 -12.72 1.37 -9.60
N HIS A 75 -11.98 1.78 -10.63
CA HIS A 75 -12.56 2.30 -11.85
C HIS A 75 -13.40 1.25 -12.59
N ILE A 76 -13.01 -0.03 -12.53
CA ILE A 76 -13.77 -1.15 -13.11
C ILE A 76 -15.01 -1.50 -12.28
N LEU A 77 -14.95 -1.31 -10.95
CA LEU A 77 -16.05 -1.64 -10.03
C LEU A 77 -17.21 -0.62 -10.02
N ARG A 78 -16.97 0.59 -10.53
CA ARG A 78 -17.93 1.70 -10.59
C ARG A 78 -18.76 1.65 -11.87
#